data_AF-A0A0T7CSZ0-F1
#
_entry.id   AF-A0A0T7CSZ0-F1
#
_cell.length_a   1.000
_cell.length_b   1.000
_cell.length_c   1.000
_cell.angle_alpha   90.00
_cell.angle_beta   90.00
_cell.angle_gamma   90.00
#
_symmetry.space_group_name_H-M   'P 1'
#
loop_
_entity.id
_entity.type
_entity.pdbx_description
1 polymer ?
#
loop_
_entity_poly.entity_id
_entity_poly.type
_entity_poly.pdbx_seq_one_letter_code
_entity_poly.pdbx_strand_id
1 'polypeptide(L)'
;MNMAAHCQEPCMGTPVRYIDKTRDYYLPQGYEKPYQWAQYDDVPFTPLGKPLSECRVTLISTSEISIVGDTHPEDETRMGIVGGTYTIPSSLPASQLYSPSRSFDQAATTLEDVDAFFPTTHLHAAAQAGRIGGVTQRFHGVFNAYSQRRTRERDAPLVLERCKEDGADVAILVPVCPVCHQTISLVSRHLEANGIPTVILAAARDIVEHVGVARVVHTDFPLGNPCGEPGNAAQQREILEYGFQLLERAFLPRTTVQSPMRWSAGEAWKDLVFTPEQPWKSGETEQDWLRKKELYKKLKQEGKV
;
A
#
# COMPACT_ATOMS: atom_id res chain seq x y z
N MET A 1 -6.63 -51.80 -5.92
CA MET A 1 -7.08 -50.55 -6.55
C MET A 1 -6.88 -49.43 -5.55
N ASN A 2 -5.82 -48.64 -5.69
CA ASN A 2 -5.64 -47.41 -4.92
C ASN A 2 -5.56 -46.28 -5.94
N MET A 3 -6.64 -45.50 -6.06
CA MET A 3 -6.62 -44.22 -6.77
C MET A 3 -5.92 -43.22 -5.86
N ALA A 4 -4.67 -42.90 -6.16
CA ALA A 4 -4.01 -41.71 -5.63
C ALA A 4 -4.72 -40.48 -6.22
N ALA A 5 -5.41 -39.73 -5.38
CA ALA A 5 -5.90 -38.41 -5.72
C ALA A 5 -4.69 -37.51 -6.00
N HIS A 6 -4.50 -37.13 -7.27
CA HIS A 6 -3.62 -36.03 -7.64
C HIS A 6 -4.24 -34.75 -7.09
N CYS A 7 -3.72 -34.24 -5.97
CA CYS A 7 -3.88 -32.84 -5.62
C CYS A 7 -3.10 -32.03 -6.67
N GLN A 8 -3.79 -31.58 -7.71
CA GLN A 8 -3.27 -30.55 -8.60
C GLN A 8 -3.14 -29.27 -7.77
N GLU A 9 -1.91 -28.87 -7.45
CA GLU A 9 -1.66 -27.49 -7.02
C GLU A 9 -2.19 -26.55 -8.11
N PRO A 10 -3.12 -25.63 -7.78
CA PRO A 10 -3.65 -24.74 -8.78
C PRO A 10 -2.53 -23.81 -9.26
N CYS A 11 -2.15 -23.91 -10.53
CA CYS A 11 -1.22 -23.00 -11.18
C CYS A 11 -1.72 -21.56 -10.98
N MET A 12 -0.97 -20.78 -10.21
CA MET A 12 -1.26 -19.37 -9.95
C MET A 12 -0.89 -18.57 -11.21
N GLY A 13 -1.76 -17.65 -11.64
CA GLY A 13 -1.50 -16.81 -12.79
C GLY A 13 -0.24 -15.96 -12.60
N THR A 14 0.35 -15.48 -13.70
CA THR A 14 1.47 -14.54 -13.61
C THR A 14 0.95 -13.18 -13.10
N PRO A 15 1.55 -12.60 -12.03
CA PRO A 15 1.16 -11.29 -11.56
C PRO A 15 1.46 -10.19 -12.60
N VAL A 16 0.75 -9.08 -12.49
CA VAL A 16 0.98 -7.92 -13.36
C VAL A 16 2.37 -7.33 -13.10
N ARG A 17 3.12 -7.07 -14.19
CA ARG A 17 4.39 -6.34 -14.16
C ARG A 17 4.15 -4.84 -14.29
N TYR A 18 3.76 -4.20 -13.19
CA TYR A 18 3.43 -2.78 -13.16
C TYR A 18 4.60 -1.86 -13.55
N ILE A 19 5.85 -2.23 -13.26
CA ILE A 19 7.03 -1.45 -13.69
C ILE A 19 7.07 -1.35 -15.22
N ASP A 20 6.87 -2.47 -15.92
CA ASP A 20 6.89 -2.51 -17.37
C ASP A 20 5.64 -1.84 -17.96
N LYS A 21 4.45 -2.17 -17.46
CA LYS A 21 3.21 -1.55 -17.93
C LYS A 21 3.17 -0.05 -17.74
N THR A 22 3.63 0.47 -16.59
CA THR A 22 3.69 1.93 -16.38
C THR A 22 4.69 2.59 -17.32
N ARG A 23 5.87 1.98 -17.53
CA ARG A 23 6.84 2.47 -18.53
C ARG A 23 6.20 2.52 -19.92
N ASP A 24 5.63 1.41 -20.36
CA ASP A 24 5.14 1.25 -21.73
C ASP A 24 3.90 2.12 -21.98
N TYR A 25 3.11 2.40 -20.94
CA TYR A 25 1.97 3.32 -21.01
C TYR A 25 2.39 4.80 -21.08
N TYR A 26 3.36 5.24 -20.27
CA TYR A 26 3.72 6.66 -20.17
C TYR A 26 4.77 7.11 -21.21
N LEU A 27 5.68 6.24 -21.67
CA LEU A 27 6.69 6.64 -22.67
C LEU A 27 6.08 7.21 -23.97
N PRO A 28 5.05 6.60 -24.58
CA PRO A 28 4.40 7.16 -25.78
C PRO A 28 3.70 8.50 -25.56
N GLN A 29 3.44 8.89 -24.30
CA GLN A 29 2.77 10.14 -23.93
C GLN A 29 3.73 11.34 -23.84
N GLY A 30 5.00 11.16 -24.22
CA GLY A 30 5.99 12.26 -24.31
C GLY A 30 6.90 12.40 -23.08
N TYR A 31 6.93 11.43 -22.18
CA TYR A 31 7.91 11.38 -21.10
C TYR A 31 9.27 10.92 -21.63
N GLU A 32 10.31 11.76 -21.50
CA GLU A 32 11.65 11.48 -22.06
C GLU A 32 12.35 10.25 -21.45
N LYS A 33 12.05 9.94 -20.18
CA LYS A 33 12.67 8.83 -19.45
C LYS A 33 11.61 8.07 -18.65
N PRO A 34 11.74 6.74 -18.54
CA PRO A 34 10.93 5.95 -17.61
C PRO A 34 11.06 6.44 -16.18
N TYR A 35 10.01 6.21 -15.38
CA TYR A 35 10.09 6.45 -13.94
C TYR A 35 11.20 5.58 -13.33
N GLN A 36 12.10 6.21 -12.58
CA GLN A 36 13.17 5.50 -11.88
C GLN A 36 12.64 5.04 -10.53
N TRP A 37 12.36 3.75 -10.44
CA TRP A 37 11.95 3.11 -9.21
C TRP A 37 13.11 3.03 -8.22
N ALA A 38 12.81 3.09 -6.92
CA ALA A 38 13.81 2.88 -5.88
C ALA A 38 14.23 1.40 -5.88
N GLN A 39 15.52 1.15 -5.68
CA GLN A 39 16.08 -0.20 -5.59
C GLN A 39 17.19 -0.18 -4.56
N TYR A 40 17.24 -1.22 -3.73
CA TYR A 40 18.28 -1.41 -2.71
C TYR A 40 18.72 -2.87 -2.70
N ASP A 41 20.03 -3.09 -2.62
CA ASP A 41 20.59 -4.44 -2.49
C ASP A 41 20.39 -4.96 -1.06
N ASP A 42 20.81 -4.16 -0.06
CA ASP A 42 20.62 -4.44 1.35
C ASP A 42 19.18 -4.16 1.81
N VAL A 43 18.61 -5.06 2.59
CA VAL A 43 17.24 -4.92 3.12
C VAL A 43 17.25 -5.04 4.63
N PRO A 44 16.86 -3.97 5.36
CA PRO A 44 16.77 -4.04 6.81
C PRO A 44 15.69 -5.02 7.23
N PHE A 45 15.95 -5.73 8.34
CA PHE A 45 15.06 -6.73 8.88
C PHE A 45 15.14 -6.73 10.39
N THR A 46 14.06 -6.35 11.05
CA THR A 46 13.87 -6.48 12.48
C THR A 46 12.96 -7.70 12.74
N PRO A 47 13.43 -8.73 13.46
CA PRO A 47 12.59 -9.86 13.87
C PRO A 47 11.56 -9.41 14.91
N LEU A 48 10.45 -10.14 15.02
CA LEU A 48 9.44 -9.88 16.03
C LEU A 48 10.00 -10.19 17.44
N GLY A 49 9.97 -9.20 18.33
CA GLY A 49 10.62 -9.30 19.65
C GLY A 49 9.77 -9.94 20.76
N LYS A 50 8.46 -10.08 20.56
CA LYS A 50 7.50 -10.67 21.53
C LYS A 50 6.32 -11.31 20.79
N PRO A 51 5.51 -12.16 21.44
CA PRO A 51 4.34 -12.75 20.80
C PRO A 51 3.41 -11.69 20.21
N LEU A 52 2.85 -11.93 19.02
CA LEU A 52 2.01 -10.94 18.35
C LEU A 52 0.77 -10.58 19.16
N SER A 53 0.25 -11.52 19.95
CA SER A 53 -0.84 -11.32 20.92
C SER A 53 -0.52 -10.29 22.02
N GLU A 54 0.75 -9.90 22.19
CA GLU A 54 1.19 -8.85 23.12
C GLU A 54 1.61 -7.57 22.38
N CYS A 55 1.58 -7.56 21.05
CA CYS A 55 1.98 -6.43 20.22
C CYS A 55 0.83 -5.44 19.99
N ARG A 56 1.15 -4.16 20.09
CA ARG A 56 0.34 -3.06 19.57
C ARG A 56 0.67 -2.82 18.10
N VAL A 57 -0.35 -2.96 17.25
CA VAL A 57 -0.22 -2.83 15.79
C VAL A 57 -0.61 -1.43 15.35
N THR A 58 0.22 -0.78 14.52
CA THR A 58 -0.17 0.42 13.76
C THR A 58 -0.46 0.08 12.31
N LEU A 59 -1.41 0.80 11.70
CA LEU A 59 -1.73 0.74 10.28
C LEU A 59 -1.19 2.01 9.59
N ILE A 60 -0.47 1.81 8.50
CA ILE A 60 0.09 2.88 7.68
C ILE A 60 -0.41 2.70 6.26
N SER A 61 -1.04 3.72 5.68
CA SER A 61 -1.67 3.60 4.38
C SER A 61 -1.40 4.80 3.47
N THR A 62 -1.43 4.56 2.17
CA THR A 62 -1.40 5.62 1.15
C THR A 62 -2.77 5.92 0.56
N SER A 63 -3.84 5.34 1.10
CA SER A 63 -5.18 5.37 0.51
C SER A 63 -5.90 6.71 0.71
N GLU A 64 -5.20 7.80 1.01
CA GLU A 64 -5.79 9.15 1.19
C GLU A 64 -7.03 9.16 2.11
N ILE A 65 -7.01 8.34 3.18
CA ILE A 65 -8.14 8.16 4.08
C ILE A 65 -8.61 9.50 4.63
N SER A 66 -9.89 9.76 4.42
CA SER A 66 -10.60 10.97 4.85
C SER A 66 -11.78 10.60 5.75
N ILE A 67 -12.19 11.52 6.61
CA ILE A 67 -13.30 11.35 7.55
C ILE A 67 -14.57 11.91 6.91
N VAL A 68 -15.65 11.15 6.93
CA VAL A 68 -16.95 11.59 6.39
C VAL A 68 -17.42 12.85 7.11
N GLY A 69 -17.73 13.89 6.33
CA GLY A 69 -18.19 15.18 6.85
C GLY A 69 -17.06 16.14 7.26
N ASP A 70 -15.80 15.73 7.22
CA ASP A 70 -14.68 16.64 7.36
C ASP A 70 -14.32 17.25 6.00
N THR A 71 -14.51 18.56 5.84
CA THR A 71 -14.08 19.28 4.64
C THR A 71 -12.65 19.79 4.86
N HIS A 72 -11.69 18.89 4.79
CA HIS A 72 -10.34 19.32 4.44
C HIS A 72 -10.30 19.54 2.93
N PRO A 73 -10.00 20.76 2.44
CA PRO A 73 -9.82 20.94 1.01
C PRO A 73 -8.76 19.95 0.52
N GLU A 74 -9.03 19.26 -0.59
CA GLU A 74 -8.05 18.40 -1.24
C GLU A 74 -6.77 19.22 -1.44
N ASP A 75 -5.74 18.94 -0.64
CA ASP A 75 -4.46 19.62 -0.76
C ASP A 75 -3.70 18.95 -1.90
N GLU A 76 -4.05 19.33 -3.13
CA GLU A 76 -3.43 18.85 -4.37
C GLU A 76 -1.90 19.01 -4.35
N THR A 77 -1.36 19.90 -3.51
CA THR A 77 0.08 20.07 -3.37
C THR A 77 0.75 18.86 -2.72
N ARG A 78 0.06 18.12 -1.85
CA ARG A 78 0.64 16.96 -1.14
C ARG A 78 0.83 15.77 -2.04
N MET A 79 -0.08 15.55 -2.99
CA MET A 79 -0.07 14.38 -3.85
C MET A 79 0.97 14.49 -4.97
N GLY A 80 1.94 13.57 -5.01
CA GLY A 80 2.99 13.51 -6.01
C GLY A 80 4.03 14.64 -5.96
N ILE A 81 3.66 15.84 -5.48
CA ILE A 81 4.49 17.05 -5.50
C ILE A 81 5.22 17.26 -4.17
N VAL A 82 4.51 17.62 -3.10
CA VAL A 82 5.11 17.91 -1.78
C VAL A 82 5.31 16.63 -0.98
N GLY A 83 4.47 15.61 -1.16
CA GLY A 83 4.33 14.46 -0.26
C GLY A 83 3.66 14.88 1.07
N GLY A 84 3.80 14.05 2.08
CA GLY A 84 3.43 14.40 3.45
C GLY A 84 2.76 13.26 4.20
N THR A 85 2.47 13.50 5.47
CA THR A 85 1.88 12.51 6.35
C THR A 85 0.69 13.10 7.10
N TYR A 86 -0.27 12.26 7.44
CA TYR A 86 -1.43 12.61 8.27
C TYR A 86 -1.75 11.48 9.25
N THR A 87 -2.70 11.72 10.14
CA THR A 87 -3.13 10.73 11.14
C THR A 87 -4.64 10.61 11.13
N ILE A 88 -5.13 9.39 11.35
CA ILE A 88 -6.55 9.08 11.54
C ILE A 88 -6.70 8.45 12.93
N PRO A 89 -7.63 8.91 13.78
CA PRO A 89 -7.92 8.23 15.04
C PRO A 89 -8.33 6.77 14.75
N SER A 90 -7.65 5.81 15.36
CA SER A 90 -7.93 4.39 15.09
C SER A 90 -9.30 3.96 15.60
N SER A 91 -9.90 4.70 16.52
CA SER A 91 -11.24 4.46 17.05
C SER A 91 -12.37 4.75 16.06
N LEU A 92 -12.09 5.41 14.94
CA LEU A 92 -13.11 5.68 13.92
C LEU A 92 -13.48 4.38 13.19
N PRO A 93 -14.78 4.04 13.12
CA PRO A 93 -15.20 2.87 12.37
C PRO A 93 -15.04 3.11 10.86
N ALA A 94 -14.90 2.02 10.10
CA ALA A 94 -14.80 2.07 8.63
C ALA A 94 -15.94 2.88 7.98
N SER A 95 -17.16 2.86 8.55
CA SER A 95 -18.31 3.61 8.05
C SER A 95 -18.19 5.14 8.15
N GLN A 96 -17.22 5.66 8.90
CA GLN A 96 -16.90 7.09 8.98
C GLN A 96 -15.68 7.46 8.15
N LEU A 97 -15.11 6.51 7.41
CA LEU A 97 -13.93 6.69 6.59
C LEU A 97 -14.26 6.50 5.12
N TYR A 98 -13.52 7.15 4.25
CA TYR A 98 -13.56 6.93 2.81
C TYR A 98 -12.21 7.30 2.18
N SER A 99 -12.03 6.98 0.90
CA SER A 99 -10.91 7.48 0.10
C SER A 99 -11.42 8.35 -1.06
N PRO A 100 -10.96 9.59 -1.21
CA PRO A 100 -11.20 10.40 -2.41
C PRO A 100 -10.26 10.00 -3.55
N SER A 101 -9.32 9.07 -3.33
CA SER A 101 -8.27 8.77 -4.29
C SER A 101 -8.85 8.29 -5.61
N ARG A 102 -8.31 8.82 -6.70
CA ARG A 102 -8.55 8.32 -8.08
C ARG A 102 -7.38 7.52 -8.61
N SER A 103 -6.40 7.21 -7.76
CA SER A 103 -5.17 6.54 -8.15
C SER A 103 -5.25 5.04 -7.90
N PHE A 104 -6.24 4.37 -8.50
CA PHE A 104 -6.47 2.94 -8.41
C PHE A 104 -7.07 2.42 -9.73
N ASP A 105 -7.23 1.11 -9.89
CA ASP A 105 -7.82 0.52 -11.09
C ASP A 105 -9.35 0.73 -11.11
N GLN A 106 -9.77 1.92 -11.50
CA GLN A 106 -11.17 2.35 -11.56
C GLN A 106 -12.04 1.53 -12.53
N ALA A 107 -11.43 0.80 -13.46
CA ALA A 107 -12.16 -0.04 -14.39
C ALA A 107 -12.45 -1.44 -13.80
N ALA A 108 -11.58 -1.92 -12.91
CA ALA A 108 -11.68 -3.26 -12.34
C ALA A 108 -12.27 -3.30 -10.93
N THR A 109 -12.26 -2.19 -10.19
CA THR A 109 -12.74 -2.14 -8.79
C THR A 109 -13.34 -0.78 -8.41
N THR A 110 -13.83 -0.69 -7.16
CA THR A 110 -14.21 0.55 -6.47
C THR A 110 -13.44 0.68 -5.16
N LEU A 111 -13.53 1.86 -4.52
CA LEU A 111 -13.04 2.10 -3.15
C LEU A 111 -14.21 2.29 -2.16
N GLU A 112 -15.33 1.61 -2.40
CA GLU A 112 -16.54 1.71 -1.56
C GLU A 112 -16.42 0.96 -0.24
N ASP A 113 -15.62 -0.11 -0.21
CA ASP A 113 -15.30 -0.85 1.01
C ASP A 113 -13.91 -0.46 1.53
N VAL A 114 -13.89 0.29 2.63
CA VAL A 114 -12.67 0.75 3.29
C VAL A 114 -11.77 -0.42 3.69
N ASP A 115 -12.32 -1.54 4.13
CA ASP A 115 -11.52 -2.65 4.65
C ASP A 115 -10.73 -3.39 3.54
N ALA A 116 -11.05 -3.16 2.26
CA ALA A 116 -10.29 -3.66 1.11
C ALA A 116 -8.92 -2.97 0.93
N PHE A 117 -8.74 -1.76 1.49
CA PHE A 117 -7.50 -0.97 1.37
C PHE A 117 -7.05 -0.28 2.68
N PHE A 118 -7.80 -0.44 3.75
CA PHE A 118 -7.54 0.10 5.08
C PHE A 118 -8.28 -0.77 6.11
N PRO A 119 -7.73 -1.94 6.50
CA PRO A 119 -8.46 -3.03 7.17
C PRO A 119 -8.70 -2.75 8.67
N THR A 120 -9.24 -1.57 9.00
CA THR A 120 -9.46 -1.10 10.37
C THR A 120 -10.43 -2.00 11.13
N THR A 121 -11.52 -2.45 10.50
CA THR A 121 -12.51 -3.31 11.15
C THR A 121 -11.88 -4.65 11.53
N HIS A 122 -11.07 -5.22 10.63
CA HIS A 122 -10.43 -6.52 10.86
C HIS A 122 -9.29 -6.44 11.88
N LEU A 123 -8.56 -5.33 11.94
CA LEU A 123 -7.55 -5.09 12.98
C LEU A 123 -8.19 -5.00 14.38
N HIS A 124 -9.30 -4.27 14.51
CA HIS A 124 -10.03 -4.22 15.78
C HIS A 124 -10.63 -5.56 16.17
N ALA A 125 -11.18 -6.32 15.21
CA ALA A 125 -11.66 -7.67 15.46
C ALA A 125 -10.52 -8.61 15.90
N ALA A 126 -9.34 -8.51 15.29
CA ALA A 126 -8.16 -9.28 15.69
C ALA A 126 -7.70 -8.93 17.13
N ALA A 127 -7.75 -7.65 17.50
CA ALA A 127 -7.46 -7.22 18.87
C ALA A 127 -8.49 -7.77 19.87
N GLN A 128 -9.78 -7.70 19.56
CA GLN A 128 -10.85 -8.24 20.39
C GLN A 128 -10.74 -9.77 20.56
N ALA A 129 -10.27 -10.47 19.53
CA ALA A 129 -10.02 -11.91 19.56
C ALA A 129 -8.72 -12.29 20.28
N GLY A 130 -7.91 -11.33 20.74
CA GLY A 130 -6.60 -11.57 21.35
C GLY A 130 -5.53 -12.07 20.37
N ARG A 131 -5.78 -11.99 19.05
CA ARG A 131 -4.80 -12.33 18.02
C ARG A 131 -3.62 -11.37 18.02
N ILE A 132 -3.90 -10.11 18.35
CA ILE A 132 -2.94 -9.03 18.60
C ILE A 132 -3.25 -8.38 19.95
N GLY A 133 -2.27 -7.73 20.57
CA GLY A 133 -2.45 -7.08 21.88
C GLY A 133 -3.29 -5.80 21.84
N GLY A 134 -3.42 -5.20 20.66
CA GLY A 134 -4.26 -4.02 20.42
C GLY A 134 -3.80 -3.25 19.19
N VAL A 135 -4.46 -2.13 18.92
CA VAL A 135 -4.05 -1.17 17.89
C VAL A 135 -3.52 0.12 18.53
N THR A 136 -2.69 0.87 17.80
CA THR A 136 -2.27 2.22 18.21
C THR A 136 -3.44 3.20 18.26
N GLN A 137 -3.30 4.30 19.01
CA GLN A 137 -4.34 5.33 19.12
C GLN A 137 -4.59 6.06 17.78
N ARG A 138 -3.56 6.14 16.94
CA ARG A 138 -3.64 6.72 15.61
C ARG A 138 -3.15 5.71 14.59
N PHE A 139 -3.81 5.71 13.45
CA PHE A 139 -3.26 5.18 12.21
C PHE A 139 -2.66 6.31 11.39
N HIS A 140 -1.78 5.95 10.47
CA HIS A 140 -0.97 6.92 9.74
C HIS A 140 -1.25 6.87 8.25
N GLY A 141 -1.31 8.06 7.66
CA GLY A 141 -1.39 8.25 6.24
C GLY A 141 -0.08 8.77 5.68
N VAL A 142 0.33 8.30 4.52
CA VAL A 142 1.47 8.83 3.76
C VAL A 142 1.01 9.11 2.34
N PHE A 143 1.05 10.37 1.91
CA PHE A 143 0.73 10.71 0.53
C PHE A 143 1.82 10.17 -0.40
N ASN A 144 1.43 9.72 -1.60
CA ASN A 144 2.39 9.27 -2.57
C ASN A 144 3.32 10.44 -2.98
N ALA A 145 4.61 10.15 -3.10
CA ALA A 145 5.60 11.17 -3.47
C ALA A 145 6.52 10.61 -4.56
N TYR A 146 6.65 11.32 -5.68
CA TYR A 146 7.59 10.92 -6.74
C TYR A 146 9.04 11.08 -6.29
N SER A 147 9.31 11.97 -5.33
CA SER A 147 10.64 12.19 -4.76
C SER A 147 10.98 11.14 -3.69
N GLN A 148 11.76 10.14 -4.07
CA GLN A 148 12.31 9.14 -3.13
C GLN A 148 13.10 9.78 -1.98
N ARG A 149 13.78 10.90 -2.25
CA ARG A 149 14.53 11.67 -1.24
C ARG A 149 13.60 12.22 -0.16
N ARG A 150 12.48 12.85 -0.55
CA ARG A 150 11.49 13.41 0.40
C ARG A 150 10.89 12.32 1.28
N THR A 151 10.51 11.19 0.69
CA THR A 151 9.99 10.06 1.48
C THR A 151 11.02 9.58 2.50
N ARG A 152 12.30 9.45 2.12
CA ARG A 152 13.36 8.96 3.02
C ARG A 152 13.81 9.94 4.08
N GLU A 153 13.94 11.22 3.73
CA GLU A 153 14.53 12.24 4.60
C GLU A 153 13.48 12.99 5.44
N ARG A 154 12.19 12.92 5.08
CA ARG A 154 11.11 13.63 5.77
C ARG A 154 9.96 12.72 6.20
N ASP A 155 9.29 12.08 5.24
CA ASP A 155 8.02 11.42 5.54
C ASP A 155 8.21 10.17 6.41
N ALA A 156 9.17 9.31 6.07
CA ALA A 156 9.46 8.10 6.84
C ALA A 156 9.99 8.39 8.27
N PRO A 157 10.90 9.36 8.49
CA PRO A 157 11.27 9.80 9.84
C PRO A 157 10.08 10.30 10.68
N LEU A 158 9.16 11.09 10.10
CA LEU A 158 7.97 11.56 10.80
C LEU A 158 6.99 10.43 11.14
N VAL A 159 6.85 9.42 10.26
CA VAL A 159 6.06 8.23 10.56
C VAL A 159 6.70 7.45 11.71
N LEU A 160 8.02 7.26 11.69
CA LEU A 160 8.74 6.56 12.76
C LEU A 160 8.55 7.25 14.12
N GLU A 161 8.67 8.58 14.17
CA GLU A 161 8.44 9.36 15.39
C GLU A 161 7.05 9.09 15.96
N ARG A 162 6.00 9.18 15.13
CA ARG A 162 4.62 8.92 15.57
C ARG A 162 4.36 7.46 15.96
N CYS A 163 4.96 6.51 15.25
CA CYS A 163 4.89 5.10 15.63
C CYS A 163 5.51 4.87 17.02
N LYS A 164 6.63 5.52 17.34
CA LYS A 164 7.25 5.47 18.67
C LYS A 164 6.38 6.15 19.74
N GLU A 165 5.84 7.33 19.45
CA GLU A 165 4.90 8.03 20.35
C GLU A 165 3.69 7.17 20.70
N ASP A 166 3.12 6.47 19.72
CA ASP A 166 1.94 5.63 19.90
C ASP A 166 2.25 4.25 20.52
N GLY A 167 3.54 3.96 20.73
CA GLY A 167 4.03 2.68 21.25
C GLY A 167 3.75 1.51 20.31
N ALA A 168 3.88 1.72 19.00
CA ALA A 168 3.73 0.66 18.01
C ALA A 168 4.86 -0.37 18.15
N ASP A 169 4.50 -1.64 18.32
CA ASP A 169 5.45 -2.75 18.31
C ASP A 169 5.68 -3.29 16.90
N VAL A 170 4.66 -3.19 16.04
CA VAL A 170 4.70 -3.64 14.64
C VAL A 170 3.86 -2.72 13.76
N ALA A 171 4.20 -2.64 12.47
CA ALA A 171 3.44 -1.88 11.50
C ALA A 171 2.94 -2.75 10.33
N ILE A 172 1.66 -2.60 9.99
CA ILE A 172 1.07 -3.11 8.75
C ILE A 172 0.94 -1.96 7.78
N LEU A 173 1.44 -2.16 6.56
CA LEU A 173 1.48 -1.12 5.55
C LEU A 173 0.68 -1.50 4.31
N VAL A 174 -0.14 -0.57 3.81
CA VAL A 174 -1.12 -0.82 2.76
C VAL A 174 -1.04 0.25 1.66
N PRO A 175 -0.52 -0.08 0.47
CA PRO A 175 -0.49 0.79 -0.70
C PRO A 175 -1.62 0.50 -1.71
N VAL A 176 -2.11 1.54 -2.42
CA VAL A 176 -3.22 1.40 -3.40
C VAL A 176 -2.83 1.61 -4.87
N CYS A 177 -1.82 2.45 -5.15
CA CYS A 177 -1.39 2.85 -6.49
C CYS A 177 0.05 2.40 -6.80
N PRO A 178 0.57 2.47 -8.04
CA PRO A 178 1.93 2.01 -8.33
C PRO A 178 3.00 2.74 -7.50
N VAL A 179 3.02 4.09 -7.54
CA VAL A 179 3.99 4.88 -6.77
C VAL A 179 3.76 4.75 -5.26
N CYS A 180 2.55 4.46 -4.83
CA CYS A 180 2.21 4.19 -3.45
C CYS A 180 2.96 2.97 -2.90
N HIS A 181 3.11 1.91 -3.72
CA HIS A 181 3.88 0.72 -3.34
C HIS A 181 5.35 1.08 -3.10
N GLN A 182 5.94 1.97 -3.90
CA GLN A 182 7.29 2.48 -3.62
C GLN A 182 7.33 3.34 -2.35
N THR A 183 6.40 4.28 -2.18
CA THR A 183 6.35 5.16 -1.00
C THR A 183 6.28 4.33 0.30
N ILE A 184 5.38 3.35 0.36
CA ILE A 184 5.25 2.46 1.51
C ILE A 184 6.47 1.55 1.68
N SER A 185 7.08 1.08 0.59
CA SER A 185 8.33 0.32 0.68
C SER A 185 9.47 1.12 1.31
N LEU A 186 9.61 2.41 0.96
CA LEU A 186 10.60 3.30 1.56
C LEU A 186 10.31 3.56 3.05
N VAL A 187 9.04 3.72 3.43
CA VAL A 187 8.63 3.86 4.84
C VAL A 187 8.89 2.58 5.63
N SER A 188 8.46 1.43 5.12
CA SER A 188 8.70 0.10 5.72
C SER A 188 10.18 -0.14 5.98
N ARG A 189 11.04 0.10 4.99
CA ARG A 189 12.51 -0.02 5.17
C ARG A 189 13.03 0.87 6.28
N HIS A 190 12.55 2.10 6.38
CA HIS A 190 12.98 3.03 7.43
C HIS A 190 12.54 2.55 8.82
N LEU A 191 11.32 2.03 8.96
CA LEU A 191 10.82 1.46 10.21
C LEU A 191 11.63 0.21 10.62
N GLU A 192 11.86 -0.71 9.68
CA GLU A 192 12.68 -1.92 9.91
C GLU A 192 14.11 -1.58 10.33
N ALA A 193 14.73 -0.57 9.72
CA ALA A 193 16.07 -0.11 10.09
C ALA A 193 16.13 0.51 11.50
N ASN A 194 14.97 0.85 12.06
CA ASN A 194 14.83 1.51 13.36
C ASN A 194 14.08 0.66 14.39
N GLY A 195 14.02 -0.66 14.17
CA GLY A 195 13.55 -1.61 15.17
C GLY A 195 12.03 -1.84 15.23
N ILE A 196 11.27 -1.41 14.21
CA ILE A 196 9.83 -1.72 14.11
C ILE A 196 9.63 -2.75 12.99
N PRO A 197 9.33 -4.02 13.30
CA PRO A 197 8.94 -5.02 12.31
C PRO A 197 7.73 -4.58 11.49
N THR A 198 7.79 -4.85 10.20
CA THR A 198 6.78 -4.44 9.23
C THR A 198 6.37 -5.59 8.32
N VAL A 199 5.14 -5.50 7.82
CA VAL A 199 4.64 -6.29 6.68
C VAL A 199 3.83 -5.40 5.74
N ILE A 200 4.02 -5.57 4.44
CA ILE A 200 3.26 -4.87 3.41
C ILE A 200 2.22 -5.82 2.84
N LEU A 201 0.94 -5.42 2.85
CA LEU A 201 -0.12 -6.10 2.09
C LEU A 201 -0.19 -5.39 0.74
N ALA A 202 0.17 -6.05 -0.37
CA ALA A 202 0.44 -5.39 -1.64
C ALA A 202 -0.23 -6.09 -2.84
N ALA A 203 -0.64 -5.28 -3.81
CA ALA A 203 -1.11 -5.76 -5.12
C ALA A 203 0.00 -5.70 -6.19
N ALA A 204 0.82 -4.65 -6.22
CA ALA A 204 1.94 -4.54 -7.16
C ALA A 204 3.21 -5.19 -6.59
N ARG A 205 3.30 -6.52 -6.74
CA ARG A 205 4.43 -7.33 -6.27
C ARG A 205 5.78 -6.84 -6.81
N ASP A 206 5.87 -6.63 -8.12
CA ASP A 206 7.13 -6.31 -8.80
C ASP A 206 7.76 -5.01 -8.28
N ILE A 207 6.95 -3.99 -8.00
CA ILE A 207 7.42 -2.73 -7.41
C ILE A 207 8.00 -2.97 -6.01
N VAL A 208 7.27 -3.69 -5.14
CA VAL A 208 7.69 -3.89 -3.75
C VAL A 208 8.95 -4.76 -3.67
N GLU A 209 9.01 -5.82 -4.47
CA GLU A 209 10.20 -6.69 -4.55
C GLU A 209 11.41 -5.96 -5.14
N HIS A 210 11.20 -5.10 -6.15
CA HIS A 210 12.25 -4.28 -6.75
C HIS A 210 12.86 -3.28 -5.75
N VAL A 211 12.03 -2.63 -4.93
CA VAL A 211 12.53 -1.75 -3.86
C VAL A 211 13.30 -2.53 -2.80
N GLY A 212 12.87 -3.75 -2.49
CA GLY A 212 13.48 -4.62 -1.50
C GLY A 212 13.01 -4.28 -0.09
N VAL A 213 12.11 -5.10 0.46
CA VAL A 213 11.48 -4.90 1.78
C VAL A 213 11.57 -6.18 2.62
N ALA A 214 11.31 -6.06 3.92
CA ALA A 214 11.43 -7.19 4.84
C ALA A 214 10.41 -8.30 4.55
N ARG A 215 9.13 -7.94 4.47
CA ARG A 215 7.99 -8.89 4.40
C ARG A 215 6.88 -8.36 3.51
N VAL A 216 6.35 -9.20 2.63
CA VAL A 216 5.22 -8.87 1.74
C VAL A 216 4.21 -10.01 1.72
N VAL A 217 2.94 -9.68 1.89
CA VAL A 217 1.84 -10.51 1.41
C VAL A 217 1.39 -9.93 0.08
N HIS A 218 1.57 -10.69 -0.99
CA HIS A 218 1.10 -10.34 -2.31
C HIS A 218 -0.31 -10.90 -2.53
N THR A 219 -1.26 -10.02 -2.81
CA THR A 219 -2.61 -10.38 -3.25
C THR A 219 -2.77 -9.91 -4.69
N ASP A 220 -2.90 -10.85 -5.63
CA ASP A 220 -2.85 -10.60 -7.07
C ASP A 220 -4.18 -10.06 -7.63
N PHE A 221 -4.62 -8.93 -7.06
CA PHE A 221 -5.89 -8.25 -7.32
C PHE A 221 -5.65 -6.88 -7.97
N PRO A 222 -6.70 -6.26 -8.56
CA PRO A 222 -6.58 -4.91 -9.10
C PRO A 222 -6.06 -3.92 -8.06
N LEU A 223 -5.28 -2.94 -8.52
CA LEU A 223 -4.79 -1.84 -7.69
C LEU A 223 -5.98 -1.15 -7.00
N GLY A 224 -5.90 -1.01 -5.68
CA GLY A 224 -7.02 -0.57 -4.84
C GLY A 224 -7.52 -1.64 -3.86
N ASN A 225 -7.16 -2.92 -4.05
CA ASN A 225 -7.62 -4.03 -3.20
C ASN A 225 -6.50 -4.85 -2.53
N PRO A 226 -5.47 -4.23 -1.92
CA PRO A 226 -4.36 -4.96 -1.31
C PRO A 226 -4.80 -5.90 -0.17
N CYS A 227 -5.93 -5.62 0.48
CA CYS A 227 -6.44 -6.40 1.61
C CYS A 227 -7.57 -7.34 1.24
N GLY A 228 -8.00 -7.45 -0.03
CA GLY A 228 -9.07 -8.33 -0.46
C GLY A 228 -10.17 -7.63 -1.27
N GLU A 229 -11.12 -8.40 -1.80
CA GLU A 229 -12.26 -7.91 -2.57
C GLU A 229 -13.19 -7.03 -1.72
N PRO A 230 -13.75 -5.95 -2.31
CA PRO A 230 -14.81 -5.19 -1.67
C PRO A 230 -16.00 -6.08 -1.29
N GLY A 231 -16.47 -5.95 -0.05
CA GLY A 231 -17.57 -6.73 0.50
C GLY A 231 -17.22 -8.15 0.95
N ASN A 232 -15.98 -8.61 0.73
CA ASN A 232 -15.56 -9.96 1.10
C ASN A 232 -14.78 -9.98 2.43
N ALA A 233 -15.51 -9.76 3.53
CA ALA A 233 -14.94 -9.68 4.87
C ALA A 233 -14.16 -10.95 5.29
N ALA A 234 -14.53 -12.14 4.79
CA ALA A 234 -13.82 -13.38 5.10
C ALA A 234 -12.44 -13.41 4.46
N GLN A 235 -12.37 -13.08 3.16
CA GLN A 235 -11.12 -12.97 2.43
C GLN A 235 -10.20 -11.89 3.01
N GLN A 236 -10.77 -10.75 3.42
CA GLN A 236 -10.02 -9.67 4.03
C GLN A 236 -9.37 -10.05 5.36
N ARG A 237 -10.09 -10.77 6.22
CA ARG A 237 -9.51 -11.34 7.45
C ARG A 237 -8.39 -12.34 7.16
N GLU A 238 -8.57 -13.18 6.14
CA GLU A 238 -7.56 -14.19 5.80
C GLU A 238 -6.28 -13.57 5.25
N ILE A 239 -6.38 -12.55 4.38
CA ILE A 239 -5.22 -11.79 3.88
C ILE A 239 -4.49 -11.10 5.04
N LEU A 240 -5.23 -10.50 5.98
CA LEU A 240 -4.63 -9.90 7.18
C LEU A 240 -3.91 -10.96 8.04
N GLU A 241 -4.49 -12.15 8.19
CA GLU A 241 -3.86 -13.26 8.91
C GLU A 241 -2.56 -13.74 8.25
N TYR A 242 -2.48 -13.80 6.92
CA TYR A 242 -1.19 -14.04 6.24
C TYR A 242 -0.14 -12.99 6.62
N GLY A 243 -0.55 -11.73 6.79
CA GLY A 243 0.32 -10.66 7.26
C GLY A 243 0.86 -10.91 8.67
N PHE A 244 -0.03 -11.31 9.59
CA PHE A 244 0.34 -11.69 10.96
C PHE A 244 1.30 -12.89 10.99
N GLN A 245 1.00 -13.95 10.23
CA GLN A 245 1.87 -15.11 10.15
C GLN A 245 3.25 -14.76 9.59
N LEU A 246 3.32 -13.83 8.64
CA LEU A 246 4.59 -13.41 8.07
C LEU A 246 5.44 -12.62 9.07
N LEU A 247 4.81 -11.76 9.89
CA LEU A 247 5.49 -11.09 11.01
C LEU A 247 6.09 -12.10 11.99
N GLU A 248 5.37 -13.20 12.28
CA GLU A 248 5.80 -14.22 13.24
C GLU A 248 6.85 -15.20 12.67
N ARG A 249 6.76 -15.54 11.38
CA ARG A 249 7.50 -16.68 10.80
C ARG A 249 8.65 -16.30 9.87
N ALA A 250 8.65 -15.10 9.29
CA ALA A 250 9.76 -14.70 8.44
C ALA A 250 11.05 -14.64 9.27
N PHE A 251 12.12 -15.24 8.76
CA PHE A 251 13.43 -15.29 9.43
C PHE A 251 14.53 -14.56 8.64
N LEU A 252 14.22 -14.05 7.44
CA LEU A 252 15.10 -13.26 6.58
C LEU A 252 14.31 -12.15 5.86
N PRO A 253 14.97 -11.05 5.44
CA PRO A 253 14.33 -10.05 4.57
C PRO A 253 13.96 -10.64 3.20
N ARG A 254 13.19 -9.88 2.42
CA ARG A 254 12.68 -10.28 1.09
C ARG A 254 11.80 -11.52 1.14
N THR A 255 11.09 -11.73 2.25
CA THR A 255 10.13 -12.83 2.34
C THR A 255 8.80 -12.38 1.73
N THR A 256 8.44 -12.97 0.59
CA THR A 256 7.13 -12.78 -0.07
C THR A 256 6.27 -14.03 0.11
N VAL A 257 5.04 -13.84 0.59
CA VAL A 257 3.97 -14.84 0.54
C VAL A 257 2.93 -14.38 -0.47
N GLN A 258 2.55 -15.24 -1.41
CA GLN A 258 1.40 -14.96 -2.28
C GLN A 258 0.15 -15.55 -1.66
N SER A 259 -0.89 -14.74 -1.49
CA SER A 259 -2.19 -15.22 -1.03
C SER A 259 -2.79 -16.17 -2.09
N PRO A 260 -3.49 -17.24 -1.68
CA PRO A 260 -4.10 -18.19 -2.63
C PRO A 260 -5.39 -17.63 -3.27
N MET A 261 -5.76 -16.41 -2.92
CA MET A 261 -7.01 -15.78 -3.31
C MET A 261 -7.00 -15.42 -4.79
N ARG A 262 -8.17 -15.54 -5.42
CA ARG A 262 -8.38 -15.19 -6.83
C ARG A 262 -9.44 -14.11 -6.92
N TRP A 263 -9.21 -13.15 -7.81
CA TRP A 263 -10.17 -12.09 -8.08
C TRP A 263 -11.42 -12.70 -8.72
N SER A 264 -12.58 -12.54 -8.08
CA SER A 264 -13.82 -13.18 -8.51
C SER A 264 -14.29 -12.79 -9.91
N ALA A 265 -13.96 -11.58 -10.38
CA ALA A 265 -14.29 -11.13 -11.74
C ALA A 265 -13.34 -11.66 -12.83
N GLY A 266 -12.39 -12.53 -12.47
CA GLY A 266 -11.44 -13.14 -13.41
C GLY A 266 -10.20 -12.27 -13.66
N GLU A 267 -9.39 -12.67 -14.65
CA GLU A 267 -8.03 -12.15 -14.83
C GLU A 267 -7.90 -11.11 -15.95
N ALA A 268 -8.98 -10.83 -16.70
CA ALA A 268 -8.95 -9.96 -17.87
C ALA A 268 -8.49 -8.52 -17.56
N TRP A 269 -8.70 -8.04 -16.33
CA TRP A 269 -8.23 -6.73 -15.86
C TRP A 269 -6.70 -6.59 -15.96
N LYS A 270 -5.95 -7.69 -15.83
CA LYS A 270 -4.48 -7.69 -15.90
C LYS A 270 -3.98 -7.24 -17.26
N ASP A 271 -4.67 -7.61 -18.33
CA ASP A 271 -4.31 -7.22 -19.68
C ASP A 271 -4.70 -5.77 -19.96
N LEU A 272 -5.80 -5.31 -19.37
CA LEU A 272 -6.40 -3.99 -19.62
C LEU A 272 -5.82 -2.85 -18.76
N VAL A 273 -5.28 -3.14 -17.57
CA VAL A 273 -4.67 -2.10 -16.74
C VAL A 273 -3.49 -1.44 -17.46
N PHE A 274 -3.41 -0.11 -17.42
CA PHE A 274 -2.43 0.71 -18.14
C PHE A 274 -2.45 0.51 -19.67
N THR A 275 -3.65 0.60 -20.27
CA THR A 275 -3.82 0.53 -21.74
C THR A 275 -4.58 1.74 -22.28
N PRO A 276 -4.50 2.03 -23.59
CA PRO A 276 -5.36 3.04 -24.22
C PRO A 276 -6.86 2.73 -24.08
N GLU A 277 -7.24 1.46 -24.04
CA GLU A 277 -8.62 1.00 -23.89
C GLU A 277 -9.18 1.28 -22.48
N GLN A 278 -8.33 1.15 -21.45
CA GLN A 278 -8.64 1.49 -20.07
C GLN A 278 -7.56 2.42 -19.49
N PRO A 279 -7.60 3.72 -19.81
CA PRO A 279 -6.58 4.66 -19.39
C PRO A 279 -6.57 4.80 -17.86
N TRP A 280 -5.37 4.74 -17.27
CA TRP A 280 -5.17 4.75 -15.81
C TRP A 280 -5.83 5.93 -15.09
N LYS A 281 -5.90 7.08 -15.76
CA LYS A 281 -6.66 8.25 -15.31
C LYS A 281 -7.54 8.72 -16.45
N SER A 282 -8.84 8.69 -16.27
CA SER A 282 -9.77 9.34 -17.18
C SER A 282 -9.63 10.86 -17.00
N GLY A 283 -9.04 11.53 -18.00
CA GLY A 283 -9.10 12.99 -18.08
C GLY A 283 -8.04 13.78 -17.30
N GLU A 284 -6.81 13.26 -17.10
CA GLU A 284 -5.67 14.18 -16.98
C GLU A 284 -5.50 14.87 -18.35
N THR A 285 -6.24 15.95 -18.56
CA THR A 285 -6.03 16.84 -19.69
C THR A 285 -4.61 17.39 -19.61
N GLU A 286 -4.01 17.70 -20.76
CA GLU A 286 -2.73 18.43 -20.84
C GLU A 286 -2.70 19.64 -19.89
N GLN A 287 -3.86 20.27 -19.66
CA GLN A 287 -4.04 21.37 -18.73
C GLN A 287 -3.80 21.01 -17.26
N ASP A 288 -4.20 19.81 -16.80
CA ASP A 288 -3.96 19.38 -15.42
C ASP A 288 -2.49 19.07 -15.18
N TRP A 289 -1.82 18.49 -16.18
CA TRP A 289 -0.37 18.29 -16.17
C TRP A 289 0.39 19.63 -16.17
N LEU A 290 0.00 20.58 -17.03
CA LEU A 290 0.58 21.93 -17.07
C LEU A 290 0.39 22.66 -15.74
N ARG A 291 -0.82 22.59 -15.16
CA ARG A 291 -1.15 23.18 -13.84
C ARG A 291 -0.24 22.60 -12.74
N LYS A 292 -0.13 21.27 -12.64
CA LYS A 292 0.75 20.59 -11.67
C LYS A 292 2.22 20.97 -11.89
N LYS A 293 2.67 21.12 -13.14
CA LYS A 293 4.03 21.54 -13.48
C LYS A 293 4.31 22.99 -13.07
N GLU A 294 3.38 23.91 -13.28
CA GLU A 294 3.47 25.30 -12.82
C GLU A 294 3.44 25.40 -11.30
N LEU A 295 2.54 24.67 -10.65
CA LEU A 295 2.45 24.58 -9.20
C LEU A 295 3.77 24.07 -8.60
N TYR A 296 4.35 23.01 -9.17
CA TYR A 296 5.65 22.50 -8.75
C TYR A 296 6.75 23.57 -8.89
N LYS A 297 6.81 24.28 -10.03
CA LYS A 297 7.78 25.37 -10.24
C LYS A 297 7.63 26.47 -9.18
N LYS A 298 6.39 26.87 -8.88
CA LYS A 298 6.10 27.89 -7.86
C LYS A 298 6.53 27.43 -6.47
N LEU A 299 6.14 26.23 -6.05
CA LEU A 299 6.49 25.70 -4.74
C LEU A 299 8.01 25.51 -4.58
N LYS A 300 8.73 25.20 -5.66
CA LYS A 300 10.19 25.12 -5.67
C LYS A 300 10.84 26.50 -5.48
N GLN A 301 10.28 27.55 -6.10
CA GLN A 301 10.73 28.93 -5.87
C GLN A 301 10.49 29.39 -4.42
N GLU A 302 9.42 28.90 -3.79
CA GLU A 302 9.08 29.18 -2.39
C GLU A 302 9.86 28.31 -1.37
N GLY A 303 10.72 27.40 -1.82
CA GLY A 303 11.48 26.48 -0.95
C GLY A 303 10.63 25.40 -0.26
N LYS A 304 9.40 25.18 -0.73
CA LYS A 304 8.46 24.18 -0.18
C LYS A 304 8.67 22.79 -0.79
N VAL A 305 9.24 22.72 -2.00
CA VAL A 305 9.70 21.49 -2.69
C VAL A 305 11.12 21.57 -3.22
#